data_AF-A0A7K9JKS9-F1
#
_entry.id   AF-A0A7K9JKS9-F1
#
_cell.length_a   1.000
_cell.length_b   1.000
_cell.length_c   1.000
_cell.angle_alpha   90.00
_cell.angle_beta   90.00
_cell.angle_gamma   90.00
#
_symmetry.space_group_name_H-M   'P 1'
#
loop_
_entity.id
_entity.type
_entity.pdbx_description
1 polymer ?
#
loop_
_entity_poly.entity_id
_entity_poly.type
_entity_poly.pdbx_seq_one_letter_code
_entity_poly.pdbx_strand_id
1 'polypeptide(L)' 'LGVHEELYDGEKPHKCSKCGKSFSQRSDLICHMRLHTGEQPYMCEECGKSFTRTSYLI' A
#
# COMPACT_ATOMS: atom_id res chain seq x y z
N LEU A 1 8.52 -14.46 -32.72
CA LEU A 1 7.72 -15.31 -31.82
C LEU A 1 8.60 -15.62 -30.62
N GLY A 2 8.22 -15.14 -29.44
CA GLY A 2 9.08 -15.14 -28.27
C GLY A 2 8.87 -13.85 -27.52
N VAL A 3 7.61 -13.65 -27.13
CA VAL A 3 7.11 -12.64 -26.20
C VAL A 3 8.20 -12.28 -25.17
N HIS A 4 8.71 -11.05 -25.24
CA HIS A 4 9.49 -10.45 -24.16
C HIS A 4 8.61 -10.11 -22.94
N GLU A 5 7.40 -10.67 -22.87
CA GLU A 5 6.34 -10.29 -21.94
C GLU A 5 5.89 -11.46 -21.05
N GLU A 6 6.54 -12.62 -21.14
CA GLU A 6 6.19 -13.82 -20.36
C GLU A 6 6.90 -13.86 -18.98
N LEU A 7 7.28 -12.69 -18.45
CA LEU A 7 7.74 -12.52 -17.06
C LEU A 7 7.07 -11.32 -16.37
N TYR A 8 5.87 -10.95 -16.82
CA TYR A 8 4.97 -10.15 -15.99
C TYR A 8 4.15 -11.03 -15.02
N ASP A 9 4.60 -12.24 -14.68
CA ASP A 9 3.96 -13.15 -13.70
C ASP A 9 4.03 -12.66 -12.23
N GLY A 10 4.18 -11.34 -12.05
CA GLY A 10 4.02 -10.63 -10.79
C GLY A 10 2.98 -9.53 -10.93
N GLU A 11 1.92 -9.74 -11.74
CA GLU A 11 0.81 -8.80 -11.93
C GLU A 11 0.07 -8.59 -10.62
N LYS A 12 0.66 -7.76 -9.76
CA LYS A 12 0.03 -7.23 -8.57
C LYS A 12 -1.19 -6.44 -9.04
N PRO A 13 -2.43 -6.95 -8.84
CA PRO A 13 -3.62 -6.40 -9.49
C PRO A 13 -3.97 -5.01 -8.96
N HIS A 14 -3.40 -4.61 -7.83
CA HIS A 14 -3.69 -3.36 -7.16
C HIS A 14 -2.60 -2.33 -7.43
N LYS A 15 -2.75 -1.56 -8.51
CA LYS A 15 -1.83 -0.49 -8.89
C LYS A 15 -2.22 0.85 -8.26
N CYS A 16 -1.22 1.56 -7.73
CA CYS A 16 -1.34 2.94 -7.26
C CYS A 16 -1.42 3.88 -8.46
N SER A 17 -2.49 4.67 -8.53
CA SER A 17 -2.70 5.66 -9.60
C SER A 17 -1.76 6.87 -9.51
N LYS A 18 -1.21 7.17 -8.33
CA LYS A 18 -0.32 8.33 -8.12
C LYS A 18 1.13 8.07 -8.51
N CYS A 19 1.67 6.90 -8.17
CA CYS A 19 3.10 6.58 -8.40
C CYS A 19 3.34 5.31 -9.21
N GLY A 20 2.27 4.61 -9.64
CA GLY A 20 2.38 3.42 -10.47
C GLY A 20 2.84 2.15 -9.75
N LYS A 21 3.15 2.19 -8.44
CA LYS A 21 3.51 1.01 -7.65
C LYS A 21 2.34 0.02 -7.59
N SER A 22 2.64 -1.26 -7.76
CA SER A 22 1.64 -2.32 -7.66
C SER A 22 1.78 -3.12 -6.36
N PHE A 23 0.65 -3.58 -5.83
CA PHE A 23 0.50 -4.34 -4.58
C PHE A 23 -0.25 -5.66 -4.82
N SER A 24 0.17 -6.73 -4.14
CA SER A 24 -0.47 -8.05 -4.26
C SER A 24 -1.83 -8.07 -3.57
N GLN A 25 -2.02 -7.26 -2.54
CA GLN A 25 -3.27 -7.16 -1.77
C GLN A 25 -3.85 -5.76 -1.83
N ARG A 26 -5.18 -5.67 -1.82
CA ARG A 26 -5.91 -4.39 -1.80
C ARG A 26 -5.64 -3.58 -0.52
N SER A 27 -5.51 -4.26 0.62
CA SER A 27 -5.18 -3.63 1.91
C SER A 27 -3.84 -2.92 1.88
N ASP A 28 -2.83 -3.51 1.23
CA ASP A 28 -1.51 -2.91 1.06
C ASP A 28 -1.58 -1.67 0.15
N LEU A 29 -2.36 -1.71 -0.94
CA LEU A 29 -2.60 -0.52 -1.77
C LEU A 29 -3.30 0.59 -0.97
N ILE A 30 -4.35 0.28 -0.21
CA ILE A 30 -5.07 1.27 0.60
C ILE A 30 -4.15 1.90 1.64
N CYS A 31 -3.37 1.09 2.35
CA CYS A 31 -2.37 1.58 3.30
C CYS A 31 -1.30 2.43 2.59
N HIS A 32 -0.88 2.05 1.40
CA HIS A 32 0.06 2.84 0.62
C HIS A 32 -0.54 4.19 0.21
N MET A 33 -1.82 4.25 -0.17
CA MET A 33 -2.49 5.51 -0.52
C MET A 33 -2.53 6.50 0.65
N ARG A 34 -2.57 6.00 1.89
CA ARG A 34 -2.47 6.84 3.10
C ARG A 34 -1.15 7.61 3.18
N LEU A 35 -0.06 7.10 2.62
CA LEU A 35 1.22 7.83 2.54
C LEU A 35 1.14 9.04 1.60
N HIS A 36 0.27 9.00 0.60
CA HIS A 36 0.06 10.11 -0.32
C HIS A 36 -0.93 11.14 0.20
N THR A 37 -1.85 10.77 1.10
CA THR A 37 -2.83 11.68 1.69
C THR A 37 -2.38 12.21 3.05
N GLY A 38 -1.41 11.56 3.69
CA GLY A 38 -1.01 11.84 5.07
C GLY A 38 -2.04 11.34 6.10
N GLU A 39 -3.02 10.54 5.68
CA GLU A 39 -4.05 10.03 6.58
C GLU A 39 -3.47 8.96 7.51
N GLN A 40 -3.56 9.19 8.81
CA GLN A 40 -3.09 8.24 9.83
C GLN A 40 -4.24 7.97 10.82
N PRO A 41 -5.18 7.07 10.48
CA PRO A 41 -6.41 6.89 11.23
C PRO A 41 -6.20 6.18 12.58
N TYR A 42 -5.04 5.58 12.80
CA TYR A 42 -4.75 4.85 14.03
C TYR A 42 -3.86 5.68 14.93
N MET A 43 -4.46 6.38 15.89
CA MET A 43 -3.75 7.17 16.88
C MET A 43 -3.56 6.36 18.16
N CYS A 44 -2.35 6.34 18.70
CA CYS A 44 -2.09 5.87 20.05
C CYS A 44 -2.41 6.98 21.03
N GLU A 45 -3.38 6.74 21.93
CA GLU A 45 -3.79 7.73 22.93
C GLU A 45 -2.69 8.01 23.96
N GLU A 46 -1.87 7.00 24.29
CA GLU A 46 -0.80 7.12 25.29
C GLU A 46 0.38 7.97 24.80
N CYS A 47 0.76 7.86 23.52
CA CYS A 47 1.94 8.56 22.99
C CYS A 47 1.65 9.59 21.90
N GLY A 48 0.38 9.76 21.50
CA GLY A 48 -0.07 10.70 20.47
C GLY A 48 0.41 10.39 19.04
N LYS A 49 1.12 9.27 18.82
CA LYS A 49 1.61 8.89 17.50
C LYS A 49 0.50 8.31 16.64
N SER A 50 0.45 8.72 15.39
CA SER A 50 -0.53 8.23 14.41
C SER A 50 0.13 7.30 13.38
N PHE A 51 -0.58 6.24 13.00
CA PHE A 51 -0.09 5.18 12.12
C PHE A 51 -1.05 4.91 10.96
N THR A 52 -0.52 4.35 9.88
CA THR A 52 -1.28 3.98 8.68
C THR A 52 -1.84 2.55 8.73
N ARG A 53 -1.36 1.70 9.66
CA ARG A 53 -1.85 0.32 9.90
C ARG A 53 -2.12 0.08 11.37
N THR A 54 -3.15 -0.70 11.66
CA THR A 54 -3.48 -1.18 13.02
C THR A 54 -2.37 -2.00 13.64
N SER A 55 -1.63 -2.79 12.83
CA SER A 55 -0.55 -3.64 13.33
C SER A 55 0.63 -2.88 13.95
N TYR A 56 0.71 -1.56 13.75
CA TYR A 56 1.73 -0.71 14.38
C TYR A 56 1.23 -0.04 15.66
N LEU A 57 -0.05 -0.16 15.97
CA LEU A 57 -0.67 0.27 17.21
C LEU A 57 -0.64 -0.94 18.18
N ILE A 58 0.52 -1.19 18.78
CA ILE A 58 0.72 -2.23 19.82
C ILE A 58 0.74 -1.55 21.18
#